data_AF-J3KX69-F1
#
_entry.id   AF-J3KX69-F1
#
_cell.length_a   1.000
_cell.length_b   1.000
_cell.length_c   1.000
_cell.angle_alpha   90.00
_cell.angle_beta   90.00
_cell.angle_gamma   90.00
#
_symmetry.space_group_name_H-M   'P 1'
#
loop_
_entity.id
_entity.type
_entity.pdbx_description
1 polymer ?
#
loop_
_entity_poly.entity_id
_entity_poly.type
_entity_poly.pdbx_seq_one_letter_code
_entity_poly.pdbx_strand_id
1 'polypeptide(L)' 'MKDFNEPGSLAPTGLHLGGTKYMVIQGEPGVVIRGKKGTGGVTAKKTNLSIIIRIYEEPMTPGQCNMVEQGF' A
#
# COMPACT_ATOMS: atom_id res chain seq x y z
N MET A 1 0.92 -9.59 7.55
CA MET A 1 0.06 -8.39 7.46
C MET A 1 -0.53 -8.04 8.82
N LYS A 2 0.32 -7.74 9.81
CA LYS A 2 -0.15 -7.28 11.13
C LYS A 2 -0.70 -5.86 11.08
N ASP A 3 -0.23 -5.05 10.14
CA ASP A 3 -0.60 -3.64 10.03
C ASP A 3 -2.10 -3.35 9.89
N PHE A 4 -2.87 -4.25 9.29
CA PHE A 4 -4.34 -4.09 9.25
C PHE A 4 -5.00 -4.27 10.61
N ASN A 5 -4.36 -4.93 11.56
CA ASN A 5 -4.88 -5.12 12.91
C ASN A 5 -4.14 -4.21 13.92
N GLU A 6 -2.89 -3.83 13.60
CA GLU A 6 -1.98 -3.03 14.41
C GLU A 6 -1.35 -1.94 13.52
N PRO A 7 -2.08 -0.86 13.21
CA PRO A 7 -1.64 0.16 12.25
C PRO A 7 -0.29 0.76 12.66
N GLY A 8 0.65 0.81 11.71
CA GLY A 8 2.02 1.32 11.93
C GLY A 8 3.06 0.27 12.32
N SER A 9 2.68 -0.99 12.55
CA SER A 9 3.60 -2.10 12.79
C SER A 9 4.68 -2.28 11.71
N LEU A 10 4.40 -1.90 10.46
CA LEU A 10 5.30 -1.99 9.32
C LEU A 10 6.12 -0.71 9.08
N ALA A 11 5.80 0.41 9.73
CA ALA A 11 6.55 1.66 9.61
C ALA A 11 8.05 1.51 9.92
N PRO A 12 8.49 0.82 11.00
CA PRO A 12 9.91 0.69 11.30
C PRO A 12 10.65 -0.26 10.36
N THR A 13 9.99 -1.30 9.84
CA THR A 13 10.64 -2.35 9.03
C THR A 13 10.51 -2.13 7.52
N GLY A 14 9.48 -1.41 7.07
CA GLY A 14 9.09 -1.29 5.67
C GLY A 14 8.19 -2.43 5.21
N LEU A 15 7.46 -2.19 4.11
CA LEU A 15 6.64 -3.17 3.41
C LEU A 15 7.47 -3.88 2.35
N HIS A 16 7.61 -5.20 2.46
CA HIS A 16 8.38 -6.01 1.50
C HIS A 16 7.44 -6.77 0.58
N LEU A 17 7.59 -6.57 -0.73
CA LEU A 17 6.78 -7.25 -1.74
C LEU A 17 7.65 -7.61 -2.94
N GLY A 18 7.68 -8.90 -3.32
CA GLY A 18 8.48 -9.38 -4.45
C GLY A 18 9.98 -9.07 -4.34
N GLY A 19 10.55 -9.11 -3.13
CA GLY A 19 11.96 -8.74 -2.87
C GLY A 19 12.24 -7.23 -2.85
N THR A 20 11.25 -6.40 -3.14
CA THR A 20 11.38 -4.93 -3.07
C THR A 20 10.89 -4.40 -1.73
N LYS A 21 11.69 -3.54 -1.09
CA LYS A 21 11.31 -2.79 0.11
C LYS A 21 10.67 -1.46 -0.27
N TYR A 22 9.48 -1.20 0.26
CA TYR A 22 8.75 0.06 0.18
C TYR A 22 8.73 0.75 1.54
N MET A 23 8.93 2.06 1.55
CA MET A 23 8.72 2.89 2.74
C MET A 23 7.21 2.98 3.00
N VAL A 24 6.77 2.60 4.20
CA VAL A 24 5.37 2.72 4.58
C VAL A 24 5.03 4.19 4.75
N ILE A 25 3.94 4.62 4.13
CA ILE A 25 3.38 5.97 4.24
C ILE A 25 1.95 5.87 4.78
N GLN A 26 1.37 7.02 5.13
CA GLN A 26 0.02 7.08 5.66
C GLN A 26 -1.00 6.44 4.69
N GLY A 27 -1.67 5.41 5.19
CA GLY A 27 -2.83 4.77 4.56
C GLY A 27 -4.09 4.95 5.41
N GLU A 28 -5.05 4.06 5.26
CA GLU A 28 -6.28 4.02 6.07
C GLU A 28 -6.18 2.90 7.13
N PRO A 29 -6.22 3.24 8.43
CA PRO A 29 -6.12 2.25 9.50
C PRO A 29 -7.13 1.12 9.33
N GLY A 30 -6.64 -0.12 9.32
CA GLY A 30 -7.48 -1.31 9.18
C GLY A 30 -7.96 -1.64 7.77
N VAL A 31 -7.80 -0.73 6.80
CA VAL A 31 -8.36 -0.88 5.45
C VAL A 31 -7.27 -0.82 4.38
N VAL A 32 -6.36 0.15 4.42
CA VAL A 32 -5.39 0.41 3.36
C VAL A 32 -3.99 0.63 3.94
N ILE A 33 -3.01 -0.13 3.44
CA ILE A 33 -1.59 0.11 3.68
C ILE A 33 -0.99 0.67 2.40
N ARG A 34 -0.23 1.76 2.50
CA ARG A 34 0.46 2.37 1.37
C ARG A 34 1.98 2.30 1.56
N GLY A 35 2.67 1.95 0.50
CA GLY A 35 4.13 1.92 0.40
C GLY A 35 4.62 2.77 -0.76
N LYS A 36 5.75 3.44 -0.59
CA LYS A 36 6.41 4.25 -1.62
C LYS A 36 7.83 3.76 -1.87
N LYS A 37 8.26 3.77 -3.14
CA LYS A 37 9.65 3.55 -3.56
C LYS A 37 9.97 4.47 -4.73
N GLY A 38 10.76 5.52 -4.49
CA GLY A 38 11.05 6.53 -5.51
C GLY A 38 9.76 7.19 -6.00
N THR A 39 9.52 7.14 -7.31
CA THR A 39 8.32 7.64 -8.00
C THR A 39 7.17 6.64 -8.03
N GLY A 40 7.44 5.35 -7.82
CA GLY A 40 6.44 4.29 -7.73
C GLY A 40 5.97 4.00 -6.31
N GLY A 41 5.03 3.06 -6.21
CA GLY A 41 4.49 2.64 -4.93
C GLY A 41 3.60 1.42 -5.02
N VAL A 42 3.09 1.04 -3.84
CA VAL A 42 2.21 -0.10 -3.67
C VAL A 42 1.08 0.26 -2.70
N THR A 43 -0.12 -0.20 -3.01
CA THR A 43 -1.26 -0.18 -2.10
C THR A 43 -1.68 -1.62 -1.81
N ALA A 44 -1.85 -1.95 -0.53
CA ALA A 44 -2.52 -3.17 -0.10
C ALA A 44 -3.85 -2.78 0.57
N LYS A 45 -4.98 -3.14 -0.04
CA LYS A 45 -6.32 -2.92 0.52
C LYS A 45 -6.90 -4.23 1.03
N LYS A 46 -7.32 -4.25 2.30
CA LYS A 46 -8.02 -5.37 2.92
C LYS A 46 -9.50 -5.30 2.56
N THR A 47 -10.04 -6.40 2.07
CA THR A 47 -11.48 -6.63 1.93
C THR A 47 -11.92 -7.70 2.93
N ASN A 48 -13.21 -8.06 2.92
CA ASN A 48 -13.72 -9.11 3.81
C ASN A 48 -13.10 -10.50 3.53
N LEU A 49 -12.72 -10.79 2.28
CA LEU A 49 -12.29 -12.13 1.85
C LEU A 49 -10.94 -12.14 1.14
N SER A 50 -10.41 -10.99 0.77
CA SER A 50 -9.20 -10.89 -0.05
C SER A 50 -8.37 -9.67 0.31
N ILE A 51 -7.15 -9.64 -0.23
CA ILE A 51 -6.28 -8.49 -0.16
C ILE A 51 -5.90 -8.10 -1.58
N ILE A 52 -6.22 -6.88 -1.93
CA ILE A 52 -5.95 -6.33 -3.26
C ILE A 52 -4.59 -5.62 -3.18
N ILE A 53 -3.62 -6.14 -3.92
CA ILE A 53 -2.30 -5.52 -4.08
C ILE A 53 -2.28 -4.77 -5.40
N ARG A 54 -1.88 -3.50 -5.35
CA ARG A 54 -1.70 -2.66 -6.54
C ARG A 54 -0.31 -2.08 -6.50
N ILE A 55 0.44 -2.24 -7.58
CA ILE A 55 1.76 -1.65 -7.75
C ILE A 55 1.62 -0.63 -8.88
N TYR A 56 2.19 0.55 -8.70
CA TYR A 56 2.26 1.57 -9.73
C TYR A 56 3.69 2.06 -9.90
N GLU A 57 4.05 2.36 -11.13
CA GLU A 57 5.33 2.91 -11.55
C GLU A 57 5.07 4.05 -12.54
N GLU A 58 6.10 4.83 -12.86
CA GLU A 58 5.98 5.91 -13.85
C GLU A 58 5.47 5.38 -15.21
N PRO A 59 4.61 6.15 -15.92
CA PRO A 59 4.25 7.55 -15.69
C PRO A 59 3.03 7.77 -14.76
N MET A 60 2.56 6.74 -14.03
CA MET A 60 1.37 6.88 -13.19
C MET A 60 1.64 7.76 -11.97
N THR A 61 0.89 8.85 -11.83
CA THR A 61 1.00 9.73 -10.65
C THR A 61 0.31 9.11 -9.42
N PRO A 62 0.75 9.42 -8.19
CA PRO A 62 0.10 8.92 -6.97
C PRO A 62 -1.40 9.24 -6.89
N GLY A 63 -1.82 10.40 -7.41
CA GLY A 63 -3.24 10.81 -7.45
C GLY A 63 -4.09 9.93 -8.38
N GLN A 64 -3.54 9.49 -9.51
CA GLN A 64 -4.22 8.56 -10.41
C GLN A 64 -4.38 7.17 -9.79
N CYS A 65 -3.38 6.70 -9.03
CA CYS A 65 -3.48 5.42 -8.32
C CYS A 65 -4.58 5.44 -7.25
N ASN A 66 -4.68 6.55 -6.49
CA ASN A 66 -5.72 6.71 -5.47
C ASN A 66 -7.14 6.73 -6.05
N MET A 67 -7.35 7.28 -7.26
CA MET A 67 -8.67 7.26 -7.89
C MET A 67 -9.15 5.84 -8.24
N VAL A 68 -8.23 4.95 -8.66
CA VAL A 68 -8.62 3.56 -8.94
C VAL A 68 -8.82 2.76 -7.65
N GLU A 69 -8.24 3.17 -6.52
CA GLU A 69 -8.41 2.57 -5.18
C GLU A 69 -9.88 2.62 -4.69
N GLN A 70 -10.65 3.62 -5.13
CA GLN A 70 -12.07 3.81 -4.78
C GLN A 70 -13.02 2.84 -5.52
N GLY A 71 -12.55 2.15 -6.57
CA GLY A 71 -13.39 1.33 -7.44
C GLY A 71 -13.61 -0.12 -7.00
N PHE A 72 -13.01 -0.56 -5.89
CA PHE A 72 -13.05 -1.95 -5.40
C PHE A 72 -13.15 -2.02 -3.88
#